data_AF-A0A4Y2WXF7-F1
#
_entry.id   AF-A0A4Y2WXF7-F1
#
_cell.length_a   1.000
_cell.length_b   1.000
_cell.length_c   1.000
_cell.angle_alpha   90.00
_cell.angle_beta   90.00
_cell.angle_gamma   90.00
#
_symmetry.space_group_name_H-M   'P 1'
#
loop_
_entity.id
_entity.type
_entity.pdbx_description
1 polymer ?
#
loop_
_entity_poly.entity_id
_entity_poly.type
_entity_poly.pdbx_seq_one_letter_code
_entity_poly.pdbx_strand_id
1 'polypeptide(L)'
;MKIHVDGCIGKIEEEVQCVKLKIEKVESEVQRKIEESRCEVREKMSDLERRRLGDLETRPNNFPANPEFMYSRPTVKPLTFDGLTSWTVFKTQFDVVSCTNRWTEFVKASQLVASLRGSAAEVLQGIPVDKLRDLTTIEKALESRFGDSHLTQFYRTELKTR
;
A
#
# COMPACT_ATOMS: atom_id res chain seq x y z
N MET A 1 27.33 7.25 43.03
CA MET A 1 27.85 6.93 41.68
C MET A 1 26.89 6.05 40.87
N LYS A 2 26.39 4.93 41.42
CA LYS A 2 25.47 3.99 40.72
C LYS A 2 24.17 4.65 40.19
N ILE A 3 23.51 5.49 40.99
CA ILE A 3 22.32 6.27 40.59
C ILE A 3 22.54 7.24 39.42
N HIS A 4 23.77 7.73 39.23
CA HIS A 4 24.09 8.65 38.13
C HIS A 4 24.26 7.88 36.81
N VAL A 5 24.85 6.69 36.87
CA VAL A 5 25.02 5.81 35.72
C VAL A 5 23.67 5.28 35.24
N ASP A 6 22.80 4.82 36.14
CA ASP A 6 21.45 4.36 35.79
C ASP A 6 20.60 5.48 35.15
N GLY A 7 20.72 6.72 35.65
CA GLY A 7 20.05 7.88 35.06
C GLY A 7 20.54 8.24 33.65
N CYS A 8 21.84 8.06 33.37
CA CYS A 8 22.39 8.23 32.03
C CYS A 8 21.94 7.11 31.08
N ILE A 9 21.88 5.86 31.57
CA ILE A 9 21.39 4.71 30.79
C ILE A 9 19.93 4.92 30.37
N GLY A 10 19.05 5.33 31.28
CA GLY A 10 17.64 5.55 30.95
C GLY A 10 17.44 6.63 29.87
N LYS A 11 18.21 7.71 29.91
CA LYS A 11 18.17 8.75 28.86
C LYS A 11 18.63 8.22 27.50
N ILE A 12 19.67 7.39 27.49
CA ILE A 12 20.16 6.76 26.26
C ILE A 12 19.10 5.80 25.69
N GLU A 13 18.43 5.02 26.53
CA GLU A 13 17.35 4.11 26.11
C GLU A 13 16.17 4.87 25.50
N GLU A 14 15.76 5.99 26.09
CA GLU A 14 14.71 6.86 25.54
C GLU A 14 15.09 7.45 24.18
N GLU A 15 16.32 7.95 24.03
CA GLU A 15 16.81 8.47 22.76
C GLU A 15 16.90 7.38 21.69
N VAL A 16 17.35 6.17 22.04
CA VAL A 16 17.39 5.02 21.13
C VAL A 16 15.99 4.65 20.65
N GLN A 17 14.99 4.62 21.53
CA GLN A 17 13.60 4.34 21.13
C GLN A 17 13.04 5.45 20.23
N CYS A 18 13.33 6.71 20.53
CA CYS A 18 12.92 7.85 19.71
C CYS A 18 13.53 7.78 18.30
N VAL A 19 14.83 7.45 18.19
CA VAL A 19 15.51 7.28 16.92
C VAL A 19 14.92 6.11 16.14
N LYS A 20 14.62 4.99 16.81
CA LYS A 20 14.00 3.83 16.17
C LYS A 20 12.65 4.16 15.52
N LEU A 21 11.76 4.85 16.23
CA LEU A 21 10.46 5.27 15.68
C LEU A 21 10.60 6.24 14.49
N LYS A 22 11.62 7.12 14.53
CA LYS A 22 11.92 8.02 13.40
C LYS A 22 12.40 7.25 12.17
N ILE A 23 13.23 6.23 12.36
CA ILE A 23 13.71 5.36 11.26
C ILE A 23 12.52 4.65 10.60
N GLU A 24 11.66 3.98 11.38
CA GLU A 24 10.47 3.28 10.85
C GLU A 24 9.54 4.23 10.06
N LYS A 25 9.38 5.47 10.54
CA LYS A 25 8.60 6.51 9.84
C LYS A 25 9.24 6.89 8.50
N VAL A 26 10.56 7.11 8.47
CA VAL A 26 11.29 7.48 7.25
C VAL A 26 11.26 6.33 6.23
N GLU A 27 11.47 5.10 6.67
CA GLU A 27 11.38 3.91 5.81
C GLU A 27 10.00 3.80 5.14
N SER A 28 8.94 3.98 5.92
CA SER A 28 7.56 4.00 5.40
C SER A 28 7.34 5.11 4.37
N GLU A 29 7.88 6.31 4.61
CA GLU A 29 7.73 7.44 3.68
C GLU A 29 8.52 7.25 2.38
N VAL A 30 9.74 6.69 2.48
CA VAL A 30 10.58 6.37 1.33
C VAL A 30 9.91 5.29 0.48
N GLN A 31 9.41 4.23 1.09
CA GLN A 31 8.72 3.14 0.38
C GLN A 31 7.48 3.66 -0.37
N ARG A 32 6.69 4.53 0.27
CA ARG A 32 5.56 5.21 -0.37
C ARG A 32 5.97 6.04 -1.59
N LYS A 33 7.02 6.86 -1.47
CA LYS A 33 7.52 7.69 -2.59
C LYS A 33 8.05 6.86 -3.75
N ILE A 34 8.71 5.74 -3.46
CA ILE A 34 9.17 4.80 -4.48
C ILE A 34 7.97 4.26 -5.27
N GLU A 35 6.91 3.81 -4.59
CA GLU A 35 5.73 3.27 -5.28
C GLU A 35 5.00 4.34 -6.10
N GLU A 36 4.84 5.55 -5.54
CA GLU A 36 4.24 6.69 -6.23
C GLU A 36 5.00 7.02 -7.54
N SER A 37 6.34 7.10 -7.46
CA SER A 37 7.19 7.34 -8.62
C SER A 37 7.16 6.19 -9.63
N ARG A 38 7.11 4.93 -9.17
CA ARG A 38 6.96 3.76 -10.06
C ARG A 38 5.66 3.83 -10.85
N CYS A 39 4.56 4.23 -10.22
CA CYS A 39 3.28 4.38 -10.90
C CYS A 39 3.29 5.54 -11.91
N GLU A 40 3.90 6.69 -11.58
CA GLU A 40 4.03 7.81 -12.51
C GLU A 40 4.86 7.43 -13.75
N VAL A 41 6.00 6.74 -13.54
CA VAL A 41 6.84 6.27 -14.65
C VAL A 41 6.09 5.28 -15.54
N ARG A 42 5.31 4.36 -14.95
CA ARG A 42 4.48 3.39 -15.69
C ARG A 42 3.40 4.09 -16.52
N GLU A 43 2.80 5.15 -15.99
CA GLU A 43 1.81 5.96 -16.72
C GLU A 43 2.46 6.66 -17.92
N LYS A 44 3.59 7.35 -17.71
CA LYS A 44 4.33 8.03 -18.78
C LYS A 44 4.75 7.05 -19.88
N MET A 45 5.16 5.83 -19.50
CA MET A 45 5.47 4.78 -20.47
C MET A 45 4.23 4.38 -21.29
N SER A 46 3.09 4.17 -20.63
CA SER A 46 1.83 3.79 -21.29
C SER A 46 1.30 4.87 -22.24
N ASP A 47 1.46 6.15 -21.87
CA ASP A 47 1.05 7.27 -22.71
C ASP A 47 2.02 7.47 -23.89
N LEU A 48 3.32 7.25 -23.68
CA LEU A 48 4.33 7.29 -24.74
C LEU A 48 4.14 6.16 -25.76
N GLU A 49 3.84 4.94 -25.32
CA GLU A 49 3.50 3.83 -26.21
C GLU A 49 2.27 4.14 -27.07
N ARG A 50 1.23 4.73 -26.48
CA ARG A 50 0.03 5.16 -27.23
C ARG A 50 0.35 6.21 -28.30
N ARG A 51 1.18 7.20 -27.98
CA ARG A 51 1.62 8.22 -28.96
C ARG A 51 2.41 7.59 -30.10
N ARG A 52 3.35 6.70 -29.78
CA ARG A 52 4.13 5.96 -30.79
C ARG A 52 3.26 5.09 -31.70
N LEU A 53 2.21 4.47 -31.17
CA LEU A 53 1.27 3.66 -31.96
C LEU A 53 0.42 4.55 -32.89
N GLY A 54 -0.07 5.69 -32.40
CA GLY A 54 -0.88 6.62 -33.18
C GLY A 54 -0.13 7.32 -34.33
N ASP A 55 1.15 7.64 -34.15
CA ASP A 55 1.96 8.28 -35.19
C ASP A 55 2.33 7.30 -36.34
N LEU A 56 2.37 5.99 -36.08
CA LEU A 56 2.64 4.94 -37.08
C LEU A 56 1.44 4.60 -37.98
N GLU A 57 0.22 5.05 -37.64
CA GLU A 57 -1.01 4.87 -38.45
C GLU A 57 -1.21 5.95 -39.53
N THR A 58 -0.30 6.91 -39.67
CA THR A 58 -0.38 7.96 -40.70
C THR A 58 -0.03 7.50 -42.13
N ARG A 59 0.16 6.20 -42.37
CA ARG A 59 0.26 5.64 -43.72
C ARG A 59 -1.14 5.43 -44.29
N PRO A 60 -1.58 6.17 -45.33
CA PRO A 60 -2.91 5.99 -45.87
C PRO A 60 -2.93 4.69 -46.67
N ASN A 61 -3.56 3.64 -46.13
CA ASN A 61 -4.04 2.54 -46.95
C ASN A 61 -5.27 1.88 -46.33
N ASN A 62 -6.43 2.42 -46.71
CA ASN A 62 -7.66 1.72 -47.10
C ASN A 62 -7.89 0.30 -46.55
N PHE A 63 -8.08 0.16 -45.24
CA PHE A 63 -8.85 -0.94 -44.68
C PHE A 63 -10.09 -0.36 -43.98
N PRO A 64 -11.29 -0.92 -44.20
CA PRO A 64 -12.49 -0.42 -43.53
C PRO A 64 -12.29 -0.57 -42.02
N ALA A 65 -12.49 0.55 -41.33
CA ALA A 65 -12.35 0.68 -39.90
C ALA A 65 -13.10 -0.46 -39.19
N ASN A 66 -12.36 -1.33 -38.50
CA ASN A 66 -12.95 -2.21 -37.52
C ASN A 66 -13.41 -1.35 -36.32
N PRO A 67 -14.72 -1.24 -36.01
CA PRO A 67 -15.19 -0.41 -34.92
C PRO A 67 -14.92 -0.97 -33.51
N GLU A 68 -14.29 -2.14 -33.38
CA GLU A 68 -14.10 -2.80 -32.07
C GLU A 68 -13.00 -2.20 -31.18
N PHE A 69 -12.20 -1.25 -31.66
CA PHE A 69 -11.18 -0.58 -30.84
C PHE A 69 -11.66 0.73 -30.19
N MET A 70 -12.94 0.80 -29.80
CA MET A 70 -13.33 1.71 -28.73
C MET A 70 -12.67 1.20 -27.45
N TYR A 71 -11.58 1.87 -27.04
CA TYR A 71 -10.84 1.63 -25.80
C TYR A 71 -11.73 1.78 -24.56
N SER A 72 -12.65 0.85 -24.30
CA SER A 72 -13.20 0.64 -22.97
C SER A 72 -12.08 0.13 -22.10
N ARG A 73 -11.43 1.05 -21.37
CA ARG A 73 -10.45 0.75 -20.34
C ARG A 73 -11.04 -0.36 -19.45
N PRO A 74 -10.43 -1.56 -19.40
CA PRO A 74 -10.90 -2.59 -18.49
C PRO A 74 -10.77 -2.04 -17.07
N THR A 75 -11.89 -1.77 -16.42
CA THR A 75 -11.87 -1.43 -15.00
C THR A 75 -11.62 -2.74 -14.29
N VAL A 76 -10.40 -2.94 -13.79
CA VAL A 76 -10.07 -4.13 -13.03
C VAL A 76 -10.96 -4.14 -11.79
N LYS A 77 -11.69 -5.25 -11.59
CA LYS A 77 -12.66 -5.37 -10.50
C LYS A 77 -11.97 -5.11 -9.15
N PRO A 78 -12.68 -4.48 -8.18
CA PRO A 78 -12.21 -4.37 -6.81
C PRO A 78 -11.78 -5.72 -6.24
N LEU A 79 -10.59 -5.76 -5.67
CA LEU A 79 -10.12 -6.90 -4.89
C LEU A 79 -10.94 -7.03 -3.60
N THR A 80 -10.94 -8.20 -2.98
CA THR A 80 -11.54 -8.43 -1.66
C THR A 80 -10.47 -8.89 -0.70
N PHE A 81 -10.49 -8.38 0.53
CA PHE A 81 -9.59 -8.79 1.61
C PHE A 81 -10.40 -9.23 2.83
N ASP A 82 -10.29 -10.50 3.19
CA ASP A 82 -10.96 -11.10 4.35
C ASP A 82 -10.00 -11.43 5.50
N GLY A 83 -8.70 -11.24 5.29
CA GLY A 83 -7.62 -11.58 6.22
C GLY A 83 -7.02 -12.98 6.02
N LEU A 84 -7.44 -13.75 5.00
CA LEU A 84 -6.89 -15.08 4.72
C LEU A 84 -5.57 -15.03 3.94
N THR A 85 -5.43 -14.07 3.03
CA THR A 85 -4.18 -13.80 2.33
C THR A 85 -3.28 -12.88 3.15
N SER A 86 -1.96 -12.96 2.96
CA SER A 86 -1.04 -12.01 3.61
C SER A 86 -1.39 -10.58 3.20
N TRP A 87 -1.39 -9.67 4.17
CA TRP A 87 -1.64 -8.25 3.95
C TRP A 87 -0.68 -7.66 2.90
N THR A 88 0.60 -8.03 2.95
CA THR A 88 1.62 -7.60 1.98
C THR A 88 1.26 -7.98 0.55
N VAL A 89 0.73 -9.20 0.35
CA VAL A 89 0.30 -9.70 -0.97
C VAL A 89 -0.91 -8.93 -1.46
N PHE A 90 -1.92 -8.73 -0.61
CA PHE A 90 -3.11 -7.96 -0.96
C PHE A 90 -2.74 -6.50 -1.30
N LYS A 91 -1.92 -5.85 -0.47
CA LYS A 91 -1.47 -4.47 -0.67
C LYS A 91 -0.76 -4.30 -2.01
N THR A 92 0.15 -5.21 -2.35
CA THR A 92 0.84 -5.19 -3.66
C THR A 92 -0.15 -5.29 -4.83
N GLN A 93 -1.13 -6.19 -4.74
CA GLN A 93 -2.16 -6.32 -5.78
C GLN A 93 -3.03 -5.06 -5.87
N PHE A 94 -3.42 -4.50 -4.72
CA PHE A 94 -4.20 -3.29 -4.62
C PHE A 94 -3.47 -2.10 -5.26
N ASP A 95 -2.18 -1.93 -5.00
CA ASP A 95 -1.36 -0.88 -5.57
C ASP A 95 -1.28 -1.00 -7.09
N VAL A 96 -1.02 -2.20 -7.62
CA VAL A 96 -1.00 -2.47 -9.07
C VAL A 96 -2.34 -2.09 -9.72
N VAL A 97 -3.46 -2.50 -9.12
CA VAL A 97 -4.81 -2.19 -9.61
C VAL A 97 -5.10 -0.69 -9.54
N SER A 98 -4.74 -0.05 -8.45
CA SER A 98 -4.94 1.39 -8.25
C SER A 98 -4.19 2.22 -9.28
N CYS A 99 -2.95 1.83 -9.61
CA CYS A 99 -2.13 2.53 -10.59
C CYS A 99 -2.64 2.28 -12.02
N THR A 100 -3.05 1.05 -12.35
CA THR A 100 -3.70 0.76 -13.63
C THR A 100 -4.98 1.58 -13.79
N ASN A 101 -5.77 1.71 -12.72
CA ASN A 101 -7.02 2.47 -12.72
C ASN A 101 -6.85 3.97 -12.48
N ARG A 102 -5.62 4.47 -12.24
CA ARG A 102 -5.30 5.88 -11.95
C ARG A 102 -6.12 6.45 -10.77
N TRP A 103 -6.24 5.66 -9.70
CA TRP A 103 -6.93 6.11 -8.50
C TRP A 103 -6.15 7.19 -7.77
N THR A 104 -6.85 8.25 -7.35
CA THR A 104 -6.32 9.23 -6.40
C THR A 104 -6.24 8.61 -5.00
N GLU A 105 -5.45 9.20 -4.10
CA GLU A 105 -5.34 8.73 -2.71
C GLU A 105 -6.71 8.61 -2.01
N PHE A 106 -7.63 9.53 -2.28
CA PHE A 106 -8.99 9.46 -1.78
C PHE A 106 -9.79 8.26 -2.33
N VAL A 107 -9.65 7.98 -3.63
CA VAL A 107 -10.29 6.82 -4.27
C VAL A 107 -9.67 5.53 -3.75
N LYS A 108 -8.33 5.48 -3.57
CA LYS A 108 -7.65 4.36 -2.93
C LYS A 108 -8.19 4.10 -1.53
N ALA A 109 -8.28 5.12 -0.67
CA ALA A 109 -8.83 4.96 0.68
C ALA A 109 -10.26 4.40 0.65
N SER A 110 -11.13 5.00 -0.17
CA SER A 110 -12.52 4.56 -0.32
C SER A 110 -12.63 3.12 -0.82
N GLN A 111 -11.80 2.77 -1.80
CA GLN A 111 -11.80 1.46 -2.42
C GLN A 111 -11.18 0.40 -1.51
N LEU A 112 -10.18 0.77 -0.70
CA LEU A 112 -9.60 -0.08 0.33
C LEU A 112 -10.66 -0.42 1.38
N VAL A 113 -11.36 0.58 1.92
CA VAL A 113 -12.51 0.35 2.84
C VAL A 113 -13.56 -0.55 2.20
N ALA A 114 -13.93 -0.29 0.94
CA ALA A 114 -14.93 -1.07 0.22
C ALA A 114 -14.50 -2.51 -0.11
N SER A 115 -13.20 -2.82 -0.06
CA SER A 115 -12.66 -4.15 -0.34
C SER A 115 -12.50 -5.02 0.91
N LEU A 116 -12.54 -4.44 2.11
CA LEU A 116 -12.47 -5.21 3.36
C LEU A 116 -13.74 -6.02 3.61
N ARG A 117 -13.58 -7.28 4.01
CA ARG A 117 -14.64 -8.22 4.37
C ARG A 117 -14.25 -8.97 5.64
N GLY A 118 -15.22 -9.61 6.29
CA GLY A 118 -14.98 -10.48 7.45
C GLY A 118 -14.10 -9.84 8.53
N SER A 119 -13.08 -10.58 8.98
CA SER A 119 -12.16 -10.16 10.05
C SER A 119 -11.40 -8.87 9.72
N ALA A 120 -11.11 -8.63 8.44
CA ALA A 120 -10.41 -7.42 8.01
C ALA A 120 -11.30 -6.17 8.12
N ALA A 121 -12.60 -6.30 7.87
CA ALA A 121 -13.54 -5.18 8.00
C ALA A 121 -13.71 -4.71 9.44
N GLU A 122 -13.53 -5.60 10.43
CA GLU A 122 -13.60 -5.24 11.86
C GLU A 122 -12.53 -4.22 12.27
N VAL A 123 -11.41 -4.13 11.54
CA VAL A 123 -10.37 -3.10 11.79
C VAL A 123 -10.95 -1.69 11.71
N LEU A 124 -11.98 -1.49 10.89
CA LEU A 124 -12.64 -0.20 10.71
C LEU A 124 -13.35 0.29 11.99
N GLN A 125 -13.72 -0.61 12.92
CA GLN A 125 -14.37 -0.22 14.18
C GLN A 125 -13.45 0.60 15.10
N GLY A 126 -12.13 0.41 14.99
CA GLY A 126 -11.13 1.14 15.77
C GLY A 126 -10.74 2.50 15.18
N ILE A 127 -11.23 2.84 13.98
CA ILE A 127 -10.85 4.04 13.25
C ILE A 127 -12.00 5.05 13.27
N PRO A 128 -11.79 6.30 13.73
CA PRO A 128 -12.77 7.36 13.61
C PRO A 128 -13.19 7.59 12.14
N VAL A 129 -14.49 7.83 11.91
CA VAL A 129 -15.05 7.93 10.55
C VAL A 129 -14.42 9.06 9.74
N ASP A 130 -14.03 10.17 10.38
CA ASP A 130 -13.32 11.28 9.76
C ASP A 130 -11.94 10.89 9.20
N LYS A 131 -11.33 9.82 9.76
CA LYS A 131 -10.03 9.29 9.34
C LYS A 131 -10.12 8.12 8.36
N LEU A 132 -11.32 7.61 8.06
CA LEU A 132 -11.53 6.59 7.03
C LEU A 132 -11.32 7.09 5.59
N ARG A 133 -10.97 8.36 5.42
CA ARG A 133 -10.56 8.94 4.13
C ARG A 133 -9.05 9.03 3.98
N ASP A 134 -8.30 8.80 5.06
CA ASP A 134 -6.84 8.79 5.03
C ASP A 134 -6.35 7.36 4.81
N LEU A 135 -5.80 7.14 3.60
CA LEU A 135 -5.25 5.85 3.20
C LEU A 135 -4.21 5.36 4.21
N THR A 136 -3.35 6.25 4.70
CA THR A 136 -2.25 5.91 5.61
C THR A 136 -2.77 5.36 6.94
N THR A 137 -3.84 5.96 7.47
CA THR A 137 -4.45 5.51 8.73
C THR A 137 -5.05 4.11 8.58
N ILE A 138 -5.74 3.84 7.47
CA ILE A 138 -6.35 2.53 7.21
C ILE A 138 -5.27 1.46 6.99
N GLU A 139 -4.26 1.75 6.18
CA GLU A 139 -3.15 0.82 5.94
C GLU A 139 -2.40 0.47 7.22
N LYS A 140 -2.11 1.44 8.09
CA LYS A 140 -1.43 1.18 9.37
C LYS A 140 -2.24 0.28 10.29
N ALA A 141 -3.56 0.46 10.32
CA ALA A 141 -4.43 -0.37 11.14
C ALA A 141 -4.49 -1.82 10.61
N LEU A 142 -4.49 -2.00 9.28
CA LEU A 142 -4.43 -3.31 8.64
C LEU A 142 -3.06 -3.98 8.83
N GLU A 143 -1.97 -3.22 8.66
CA GLU A 143 -0.59 -3.67 8.93
C GLU A 143 -0.43 -4.10 10.39
N SER A 144 -0.98 -3.35 11.34
CA SER A 144 -0.91 -3.70 12.76
C SER A 144 -1.64 -4.99 13.12
N ARG A 145 -2.64 -5.42 12.34
CA ARG A 145 -3.44 -6.63 12.65
C ARG A 145 -3.06 -7.83 11.79
N PHE A 146 -2.70 -7.59 10.54
CA PHE A 146 -2.46 -8.62 9.51
C PHE A 146 -1.07 -8.54 8.89
N GLY A 147 -0.23 -7.59 9.30
CA GLY A 147 1.15 -7.49 8.85
C GLY A 147 2.01 -8.65 9.38
N ASP A 148 3.11 -8.91 8.67
CA ASP A 148 3.98 -10.07 8.92
C ASP A 148 4.70 -10.03 10.30
N SER A 149 4.68 -8.87 10.97
CA SER A 149 5.31 -8.64 12.27
C SER A 149 4.69 -9.42 13.44
N HIS A 150 3.48 -9.96 13.29
CA HIS A 150 2.86 -10.85 14.28
C HIS A 150 3.27 -12.33 14.16
N LEU A 151 3.93 -12.73 13.06
CA LEU A 151 4.46 -14.10 12.94
C LEU A 151 5.63 -14.35 13.91
N THR A 152 6.35 -13.29 14.32
CA THR A 152 7.42 -13.37 15.32
C THR A 152 6.91 -13.64 16.74
N GLN A 153 5.62 -13.38 17.02
CA GLN A 153 5.04 -13.62 18.34
C GLN A 153 4.75 -15.11 18.59
N PHE A 154 4.68 -15.94 17.54
CA PHE A 154 4.50 -17.39 17.67
C PHE A 154 5.75 -18.08 18.23
N TYR A 155 6.95 -17.66 17.81
CA TYR A 155 8.22 -18.26 18.26
C TYR A 155 8.69 -17.80 19.66
N ARG A 156 8.07 -16.76 20.24
CA ARG A 156 8.47 -16.24 21.56
C ARG A 156 7.91 -17.06 22.73
N THR A 157 6.92 -17.91 22.48
CA THR A 157 6.27 -18.73 23.50
C THR A 157 6.86 -20.13 23.61
N GLU A 158 7.53 -20.64 22.56
CA GLU A 158 8.14 -22.00 22.59
C GLU A 158 9.50 -22.07 23.32
N LEU A 159 10.19 -20.95 23.55
CA LEU A 159 11.49 -20.94 24.24
C LEU A 159 11.40 -20.74 25.76
N LYS A 160 10.20 -20.77 26.35
CA LYS A 160 10.01 -20.66 27.81
C LYS A 160 9.82 -21.99 28.55
N THR A 161 9.94 -23.13 27.88
CA THR A 161 9.83 -24.46 28.51
C THR A 161 10.87 -25.45 27.98
N ARG A 162 12.15 -25.11 28.08
CA ARG A 162 13.24 -26.10 28.14
C ARG A 162 14.30 -25.67 29.13
#